data_AF-A0A7S2V303-F1
#
_entry.id   AF-A0A7S2V303-F1
#
_cell.length_a   1.000
_cell.length_b   1.000
_cell.length_c   1.000
_cell.angle_alpha   90.00
_cell.angle_beta   90.00
_cell.angle_gamma   90.00
#
_symmetry.space_group_name_H-M   'P 1'
#
loop_
_entity.id
_entity.type
_entity.pdbx_description
1 polymer ?
#
loop_
_entity_poly.entity_id
_entity_poly.type
_entity_poly.pdbx_seq_one_letter_code
_entity_poly.pdbx_strand_id
1 'polypeptide(L)'
;GTLKAMGIFSDDGAGAAAKASQALVKLEEFKTKMVALRELFHDNSRTEFVITTIATELAVCESKRLFKSLQDEKIAVRSIIVNQLVPPDKEESYIQKLAHMQQGCLRTLDHWAASAGEGSSTLSLTTVPYFDMEVAGVPALTYMGSVAFNGPEWQELMEESSSPLTSDEDIDRRFVLMGGKGGVGKTSSSSSLAVTLAAKGHNTVIVSTDPAHSLGDALQMDLSSGKLEEVQGIYGNGAGCLYALEVDTDEAVKEFKEAVQGLVQQFKNKASGAGDSAKGGSGGGMANSLMEELEDLSDVLDTAPPGTDEMVALAKVIDLTRGSAPGQKNVKFDRIVVDTAPTGHTLRLLQFPDFLGDFFERLIRVRDRVKGAMGLF
;
A
#
# COMPACT_ATOMS: atom_id res chain seq x y z
N GLY A 1 34.12 -53.91 30.20
CA GLY A 1 34.11 -53.09 28.98
C GLY A 1 32.74 -53.14 28.36
N THR A 2 32.11 -51.97 28.18
CA THR A 2 31.72 -51.47 26.85
C THR A 2 30.59 -52.32 26.24
N LEU A 3 29.31 -52.00 26.37
CA LEU A 3 28.67 -50.79 25.85
C LEU A 3 27.39 -50.50 26.64
N LYS A 4 27.51 -49.60 27.62
CA LYS A 4 26.40 -48.79 28.15
C LYS A 4 26.38 -47.41 27.44
N ALA A 5 26.85 -47.38 26.20
CA ALA A 5 27.13 -46.18 25.43
C ALA A 5 26.68 -46.39 23.98
N MET A 6 25.44 -46.00 23.69
CA MET A 6 24.98 -45.42 22.42
C MET A 6 23.48 -45.18 22.58
N GLY A 7 23.15 -44.13 23.33
CA GLY A 7 21.85 -43.50 23.25
C GLY A 7 21.68 -42.93 21.85
N ILE A 8 21.08 -43.72 20.96
CA ILE A 8 20.71 -43.34 19.59
C ILE A 8 19.26 -43.79 19.38
N PHE A 9 18.38 -43.30 20.24
CA PHE A 9 17.03 -42.93 19.83
C PHE A 9 16.98 -41.44 20.14
N SER A 10 17.29 -40.61 19.13
CA SER A 10 17.26 -39.17 19.28
C SER A 10 15.81 -38.72 19.48
N ASP A 11 15.66 -37.92 20.52
CA ASP A 11 14.45 -37.34 21.13
C ASP A 11 13.77 -36.29 20.22
N ASP A 12 14.06 -36.31 18.92
CA ASP A 12 13.75 -35.21 17.99
C ASP A 12 12.25 -35.15 17.65
N GLY A 13 11.54 -36.29 17.69
CA GLY A 13 10.10 -36.36 17.47
C GLY A 13 9.26 -35.85 18.65
N ALA A 14 9.71 -36.10 19.89
CA ALA A 14 9.03 -35.64 21.10
C ALA A 14 9.23 -34.13 21.33
N GLY A 15 10.43 -33.62 21.03
CA GLY A 15 10.73 -32.19 21.08
C GLY A 15 9.98 -31.36 20.04
N ALA A 16 9.76 -31.89 18.83
CA ALA A 16 8.97 -31.23 17.79
C ALA A 16 7.47 -31.21 18.12
N ALA A 17 6.91 -32.32 18.59
CA ALA A 17 5.51 -32.41 19.02
C ALA A 17 5.24 -31.54 20.26
N ALA A 18 6.18 -31.48 21.22
CA ALA A 18 6.08 -30.61 22.38
C ALA A 18 6.17 -29.12 22.00
N LYS A 19 7.04 -28.76 21.05
CA LYS A 19 7.13 -27.38 20.52
C LYS A 19 5.88 -26.96 19.75
N ALA A 20 5.32 -27.85 18.92
CA ALA A 20 4.08 -27.61 18.20
C ALA A 20 2.88 -27.44 19.17
N SER A 21 2.78 -28.31 20.18
CA SER A 21 1.76 -28.21 21.23
C SER A 21 1.89 -26.93 22.05
N GLN A 22 3.13 -26.51 22.36
CA GLN A 22 3.39 -25.25 23.05
C GLN A 22 3.07 -24.01 22.19
N ALA A 23 3.26 -24.09 20.86
CA ALA A 23 2.87 -23.04 19.94
C ALA A 23 1.34 -22.89 19.85
N LEU A 24 0.60 -24.00 19.82
CA LEU A 24 -0.87 -24.01 19.84
C LEU A 24 -1.44 -23.40 21.13
N VAL A 25 -0.87 -23.75 22.29
CA VAL A 25 -1.28 -23.14 23.58
C VAL A 25 -1.05 -21.62 23.56
N LYS A 26 0.09 -21.15 23.02
CA LYS A 26 0.36 -19.71 22.88
C LYS A 26 -0.61 -19.00 21.94
N LEU A 27 -1.01 -19.64 20.84
CA LEU A 27 -2.01 -19.11 19.91
C LEU A 27 -3.38 -18.99 20.58
N GLU A 28 -3.77 -19.97 21.39
CA GLU A 28 -5.04 -19.96 22.12
C GLU A 28 -5.06 -18.90 23.23
N GLU A 29 -3.95 -18.73 23.95
CA GLU A 29 -3.76 -17.61 24.88
C GLU A 29 -3.83 -16.25 24.17
N PHE A 30 -3.20 -16.13 23.00
CA PHE A 30 -3.23 -14.90 22.20
C PHE A 30 -4.66 -14.58 21.72
N LYS A 31 -5.39 -15.56 21.21
CA LYS A 31 -6.80 -15.42 20.83
C LYS A 31 -7.65 -14.95 22.00
N THR A 32 -7.46 -15.55 23.18
CA THR A 32 -8.18 -15.17 24.41
C THR A 32 -7.89 -13.71 24.79
N LYS A 33 -6.62 -13.29 24.71
CA LYS A 33 -6.21 -11.89 24.94
C LYS A 33 -6.85 -10.93 23.93
N MET A 34 -6.93 -11.30 22.65
CA MET A 34 -7.56 -10.45 21.61
C MET A 34 -9.06 -10.27 21.82
N VAL A 35 -9.77 -11.33 22.24
CA VAL A 35 -11.20 -11.23 22.61
C VAL A 35 -11.38 -10.30 23.81
N ALA A 36 -10.59 -10.50 24.87
CA ALA A 36 -10.65 -9.63 26.06
C ALA A 36 -10.31 -8.16 25.72
N LEU A 37 -9.37 -7.92 24.80
CA LEU A 37 -9.04 -6.59 24.33
C LEU A 37 -10.20 -5.95 23.56
N ARG A 38 -10.87 -6.71 22.68
CA ARG A 38 -12.06 -6.24 21.96
C ARG A 38 -13.18 -5.87 22.93
N GLU A 39 -13.45 -6.72 23.92
CA GLU A 39 -14.45 -6.45 24.97
C GLU A 39 -14.09 -5.20 25.77
N LEU A 40 -12.81 -5.00 26.10
CA LEU A 40 -12.34 -3.81 26.78
C LEU A 40 -12.59 -2.53 25.96
N PHE A 41 -12.37 -2.55 24.64
CA PHE A 41 -12.66 -1.39 23.78
C PHE A 41 -14.15 -1.00 23.75
N HIS A 42 -15.06 -1.96 23.95
CA HIS A 42 -16.51 -1.71 23.99
C HIS A 42 -17.04 -1.42 25.40
N ASP A 43 -16.18 -1.52 26.42
CA ASP A 43 -16.53 -1.17 27.80
C ASP A 43 -16.42 0.34 28.02
N ASN A 44 -17.52 1.04 27.76
CA ASN A 44 -17.63 2.50 27.86
C ASN A 44 -17.51 3.05 29.30
N SER A 45 -17.32 2.18 30.30
CA SER A 45 -17.00 2.58 31.68
C SER A 45 -15.50 2.60 31.97
N ARG A 46 -14.71 1.82 31.20
CA ARG A 46 -13.27 1.69 31.37
C ARG A 46 -12.47 2.27 30.21
N THR A 47 -13.07 2.38 29.03
CA THR A 47 -12.40 2.83 27.81
C THR A 47 -13.09 4.05 27.24
N GLU A 48 -12.29 5.06 26.91
CA GLU A 48 -12.68 6.23 26.14
C GLU A 48 -11.61 6.45 25.06
N PHE A 49 -12.08 6.73 23.84
CA PHE A 49 -11.24 7.17 22.75
C PHE A 49 -11.22 8.70 22.73
N VAL A 50 -10.02 9.29 22.68
CA VAL A 50 -9.82 10.75 22.62
C VAL A 50 -9.29 11.10 21.24
N ILE A 51 -10.09 11.82 20.45
CA ILE A 51 -9.67 12.27 19.13
C ILE A 51 -8.66 13.40 19.29
N THR A 52 -7.52 13.33 18.62
CA THR A 52 -6.53 14.41 18.61
C THR A 52 -6.35 14.90 17.18
N THR A 53 -6.46 16.21 16.96
CA THR A 53 -6.46 16.83 15.64
C THR A 53 -5.72 18.16 15.63
N ILE A 54 -5.62 18.80 14.46
CA ILE A 54 -5.15 20.17 14.28
C ILE A 54 -6.26 20.99 13.60
N ALA A 55 -6.22 22.31 13.73
CA ALA A 55 -7.24 23.22 13.20
C ALA A 55 -7.07 23.52 11.69
N THR A 56 -7.10 22.47 10.86
CA THR A 56 -7.10 22.55 9.38
C THR A 56 -8.36 21.88 8.84
N GLU A 57 -8.82 22.25 7.64
CA GLU A 57 -10.11 21.76 7.11
C GLU A 57 -10.10 20.24 6.91
N LEU A 58 -9.08 19.69 6.27
CA LEU A 58 -8.92 18.24 6.08
C LEU A 58 -8.86 17.47 7.40
N ALA A 59 -8.06 17.91 8.37
CA ALA A 59 -7.95 17.24 9.66
C ALA A 59 -9.28 17.25 10.44
N VAL A 60 -10.09 18.31 10.29
CA VAL A 60 -11.43 18.39 10.86
C VAL A 60 -12.40 17.44 10.14
N CYS A 61 -12.36 17.37 8.81
CA CYS A 61 -13.16 16.42 8.03
C CYS A 61 -12.83 14.97 8.39
N GLU A 62 -11.54 14.63 8.48
CA GLU A 62 -11.08 13.30 8.86
C GLU A 62 -11.47 12.95 10.30
N SER A 63 -11.35 13.91 11.23
CA SER A 63 -11.79 13.72 12.62
C SER A 63 -13.29 13.45 12.73
N LYS A 64 -14.11 14.08 11.87
CA LYS A 64 -15.56 13.82 11.79
C LYS A 64 -15.84 12.41 11.24
N ARG A 65 -15.11 11.96 10.21
CA ARG A 65 -15.21 10.59 9.67
C ARG A 65 -14.85 9.57 10.76
N LEU A 66 -13.71 9.73 11.42
CA LEU A 66 -13.28 8.88 12.52
C LEU A 66 -14.30 8.84 13.67
N PHE A 67 -14.83 10.00 14.08
CA PHE A 67 -15.86 10.07 15.12
C PHE A 67 -17.08 9.23 14.76
N LYS A 68 -17.55 9.31 13.52
CA LYS A 68 -18.68 8.51 13.03
C LYS A 68 -18.37 7.01 13.07
N SER A 69 -17.21 6.58 12.57
CA SER A 69 -16.81 5.16 12.62
C SER A 69 -16.73 4.62 14.05
N LEU A 70 -16.18 5.41 14.98
CA LEU A 70 -16.12 5.03 16.39
C LEU A 70 -17.52 4.94 17.03
N GLN A 71 -18.45 5.82 16.64
CA GLN A 71 -19.85 5.74 17.08
C GLN A 71 -20.55 4.49 16.55
N ASP A 72 -20.33 4.15 15.27
CA ASP A 72 -20.91 2.97 14.63
C ASP A 72 -20.39 1.67 15.29
N GLU A 73 -19.11 1.65 15.70
CA GLU A 73 -18.49 0.59 16.51
C GLU A 73 -18.84 0.65 18.01
N LYS A 74 -19.69 1.60 18.44
CA LYS A 74 -20.14 1.80 19.83
C LYS A 74 -19.02 2.06 20.84
N ILE A 75 -17.88 2.58 20.38
CA ILE A 75 -16.75 2.99 21.21
C ILE A 75 -17.03 4.39 21.76
N ALA A 76 -16.86 4.58 23.08
CA ALA A 76 -17.07 5.88 23.70
C ALA A 76 -16.05 6.91 23.21
N VAL A 77 -16.54 8.03 22.67
CA VAL A 77 -15.75 9.23 22.37
C VAL A 77 -16.42 10.42 23.06
N ARG A 78 -15.73 11.07 23.99
CA ARG A 78 -16.28 12.25 24.71
C ARG A 78 -15.40 13.48 24.58
N SER A 79 -14.14 13.31 24.21
CA SER A 79 -13.14 14.36 24.22
C SER A 79 -12.44 14.47 22.87
N ILE A 80 -12.17 15.73 22.47
CA ILE A 80 -11.30 16.07 21.33
C ILE A 80 -10.22 17.05 21.78
N ILE A 81 -8.98 16.81 21.35
CA ILE A 81 -7.84 17.68 21.59
C ILE A 81 -7.46 18.36 20.28
N VAL A 82 -7.44 19.69 20.26
CA VAL A 82 -6.97 20.48 19.12
C VAL A 82 -5.56 20.97 19.41
N ASN A 83 -4.58 20.33 18.78
CA ASN A 83 -3.16 20.64 18.93
C ASN A 83 -2.73 21.79 18.00
N GLN A 84 -1.57 22.38 18.32
CA GLN A 84 -0.88 23.38 17.50
C GLN A 84 -1.67 24.68 17.27
N LEU A 85 -2.61 25.02 18.15
CA LEU A 85 -3.25 26.33 18.10
C LEU A 85 -2.24 27.45 18.42
N VAL A 86 -2.17 28.44 17.54
CA VAL A 86 -1.39 29.66 17.76
C VAL A 86 -2.19 30.57 18.70
N PRO A 87 -1.66 30.95 19.86
CA PRO A 87 -2.33 31.91 20.73
C PRO A 87 -2.50 33.26 20.02
N PRO A 88 -3.68 33.91 20.10
CA PRO A 88 -3.95 35.17 19.38
C PRO A 88 -2.95 36.29 19.69
N ASP A 89 -2.35 36.28 20.89
CA ASP A 89 -1.36 37.24 21.34
C ASP A 89 0.07 36.95 20.83
N LYS A 90 0.29 35.85 20.11
CA LYS A 90 1.64 35.36 19.73
C LYS A 90 1.86 35.19 18.23
N GLU A 91 0.88 35.52 17.39
CA GLU A 91 0.91 35.29 15.94
C GLU A 91 2.20 35.77 15.27
N GLU A 92 2.61 37.02 15.49
CA GLU A 92 3.82 37.59 14.89
C GLU A 92 5.10 36.86 15.36
N SER A 93 5.22 36.64 16.67
CA SER A 93 6.37 35.94 17.23
C SER A 93 6.44 34.46 16.80
N TYR A 94 5.29 33.86 16.52
CA TYR A 94 5.17 32.50 16.03
C TYR A 94 5.69 32.39 14.60
N ILE A 95 5.24 33.28 13.70
CA ILE A 95 5.71 33.31 12.30
C ILE A 95 7.23 33.47 12.25
N GLN A 96 7.80 34.38 13.05
CA GLN A 96 9.25 34.59 13.10
C GLN A 96 10.01 33.33 13.56
N LYS A 97 9.52 32.66 14.61
CA LYS A 97 10.13 31.42 15.12
C LYS A 97 10.00 30.27 14.14
N LEU A 98 8.84 30.14 13.50
CA LEU A 98 8.56 29.11 12.50
C LEU A 98 9.49 29.27 11.30
N ALA A 99 9.60 30.48 10.75
CA ALA A 99 10.50 30.78 9.63
C ALA A 99 11.97 30.50 10.02
N HIS A 100 12.41 30.90 11.21
CA HIS A 100 13.77 30.64 11.67
C HIS A 100 14.07 29.13 11.78
N MET A 101 13.14 28.36 12.34
CA MET A 101 13.25 26.90 12.44
C MET A 101 13.31 26.25 11.06
N GLN A 102 12.41 26.63 10.14
CA GLN A 102 12.39 26.12 8.76
C GLN A 102 13.71 26.39 8.04
N GLN A 103 14.26 27.60 8.17
CA GLN A 103 15.58 27.93 7.60
C GLN A 103 16.71 27.07 8.19
N GLY A 104 16.63 26.72 9.47
CA GLY A 104 17.53 25.77 10.10
C GLY A 104 17.45 24.38 9.47
N CYS A 105 16.25 23.83 9.33
CA CYS A 105 16.02 22.53 8.70
C CYS A 105 16.41 22.52 7.22
N LEU A 106 16.13 23.61 6.50
CA LEU A 106 16.46 23.73 5.08
C LEU A 106 17.98 23.62 4.86
N ARG A 107 18.79 24.31 5.67
CA ARG A 107 20.25 24.17 5.62
C ARG A 107 20.73 22.73 5.86
N THR A 108 20.05 21.99 6.75
CA THR A 108 20.37 20.57 6.97
C THR A 108 20.03 19.73 5.74
N LEU A 109 18.88 19.99 5.09
CA LEU A 109 18.49 19.31 3.86
C LEU A 109 19.42 19.63 2.69
N ASP A 110 19.79 20.90 2.51
CA ASP A 110 20.76 21.33 1.49
C ASP A 110 22.11 20.61 1.67
N HIS A 111 22.61 20.57 2.90
CA HIS A 111 23.87 19.89 3.20
C HIS A 111 23.79 18.40 2.91
N TRP A 112 22.68 17.76 3.28
CA TRP A 112 22.46 16.35 2.99
C TRP A 112 22.36 16.09 1.48
N ALA A 113 21.57 16.87 0.75
CA ALA A 113 21.41 16.74 -0.70
C ALA A 113 22.74 16.90 -1.44
N ALA A 114 23.58 17.86 -1.03
CA ALA A 114 24.92 18.03 -1.57
C ALA A 114 25.84 16.84 -1.27
N SER A 115 25.74 16.24 -0.07
CA SER A 115 26.55 15.08 0.33
C SER A 115 26.09 13.74 -0.25
N ALA A 116 24.80 13.64 -0.62
CA ALA A 116 24.20 12.42 -1.14
C ALA A 116 24.65 12.08 -2.58
N GLY A 117 25.39 13.00 -3.25
CA GLY A 117 25.87 12.85 -4.62
C GLY A 117 27.11 11.98 -4.82
N GLU A 118 27.68 11.35 -3.77
CA GLU A 118 28.77 10.38 -3.94
C GLU A 118 28.21 8.98 -4.26
N GLY A 119 27.69 8.79 -5.49
CA GLY A 119 27.08 7.53 -5.95
C GLY A 119 26.23 7.66 -7.23
N SER A 120 25.39 6.66 -7.52
CA SER A 120 24.55 6.58 -8.75
C SER A 120 23.30 7.47 -8.73
N SER A 121 23.01 8.18 -7.65
CA SER A 121 21.80 9.01 -7.51
C SER A 121 22.15 10.38 -6.94
N THR A 122 21.78 11.45 -7.66
CA THR A 122 21.85 12.81 -7.14
C THR A 122 20.49 13.18 -6.54
N LEU A 123 20.49 13.83 -5.37
CA LEU A 123 19.27 14.29 -4.71
C LEU A 123 19.06 15.76 -5.04
N SER A 124 17.97 16.08 -5.74
CA SER A 124 17.53 17.46 -5.96
C SER A 124 16.60 17.91 -4.83
N LEU A 125 16.68 19.18 -4.47
CA LEU A 125 15.80 19.79 -3.47
C LEU A 125 14.83 20.75 -4.15
N THR A 126 13.55 20.40 -4.12
CA THR A 126 12.46 21.29 -4.53
C THR A 126 11.81 21.87 -3.28
N THR A 127 11.58 23.19 -3.27
CA THR A 127 10.88 23.87 -2.18
C THR A 127 9.51 24.36 -2.67
N VAL A 128 8.51 24.22 -1.82
CA VAL A 128 7.15 24.72 -2.07
C VAL A 128 6.83 25.74 -0.98
N PRO A 129 6.39 26.96 -1.33
CA PRO A 129 6.06 27.96 -0.34
C PRO A 129 4.78 27.59 0.41
N TYR A 130 4.56 28.25 1.54
CA TYR A 130 3.26 28.25 2.19
C TYR A 130 2.22 28.92 1.29
N PHE A 131 1.03 28.34 1.21
CA PHE A 131 -0.13 28.94 0.54
C PHE A 131 -1.15 29.37 1.59
N ASP A 132 -1.78 30.53 1.39
CA ASP A 132 -2.74 31.11 2.33
C ASP A 132 -4.03 30.28 2.47
N MET A 133 -4.29 29.40 1.49
CA MET A 133 -5.44 28.51 1.42
C MET A 133 -4.96 27.08 1.16
N GLU A 134 -5.76 26.10 1.56
CA GLU A 134 -5.49 24.70 1.22
C GLU A 134 -5.49 24.50 -0.30
N VAL A 135 -4.51 23.74 -0.80
CA VAL A 135 -4.36 23.48 -2.23
C VAL A 135 -5.30 22.35 -2.64
N ALA A 136 -6.53 22.71 -3.00
CA ALA A 136 -7.55 21.80 -3.48
C ALA A 136 -8.19 22.31 -4.78
N GLY A 137 -8.57 21.36 -5.65
CA GLY A 137 -9.11 21.61 -6.97
C GLY A 137 -8.03 21.89 -8.03
N VAL A 138 -8.35 21.57 -9.28
CA VAL A 138 -7.43 21.64 -10.42
C VAL A 138 -6.74 23.01 -10.57
N PRO A 139 -7.42 24.18 -10.41
CA PRO A 139 -6.75 25.48 -10.53
C PRO A 139 -5.66 25.70 -9.47
N ALA A 140 -5.93 25.35 -8.21
CA ALA A 140 -4.96 25.51 -7.12
C ALA A 140 -3.77 24.56 -7.29
N LEU A 141 -4.05 23.30 -7.67
CA LEU A 141 -3.02 22.29 -7.96
C LEU A 141 -2.14 22.67 -9.15
N THR A 142 -2.73 23.30 -10.17
CA THR A 142 -2.00 23.87 -11.32
C THR A 142 -1.05 24.98 -10.85
N TYR A 143 -1.53 25.88 -10.00
CA TYR A 143 -0.71 26.97 -9.45
C TYR A 143 0.45 26.42 -8.60
N MET A 144 0.16 25.50 -7.68
CA MET A 144 1.20 24.83 -6.89
C MET A 144 2.26 24.18 -7.78
N GLY A 145 1.83 23.53 -8.86
CA GLY A 145 2.72 22.83 -9.80
C GLY A 145 3.64 23.79 -10.54
N SER A 146 3.11 24.96 -10.91
CA SER A 146 3.91 26.03 -11.52
C SER A 146 5.00 26.61 -10.60
N VAL A 147 4.86 26.44 -9.28
CA VAL A 147 5.87 26.86 -8.32
C VAL A 147 6.83 25.72 -8.00
N ALA A 148 6.31 24.50 -7.83
CA ALA A 148 7.07 23.34 -7.39
C ALA A 148 7.89 22.68 -8.52
N PHE A 149 7.32 22.50 -9.71
CA PHE A 149 7.85 21.55 -10.71
C PHE A 149 8.42 22.21 -11.97
N ASN A 150 8.89 23.45 -11.86
CA ASN A 150 9.49 24.20 -12.96
C ASN A 150 11.04 24.17 -12.98
N GLY A 151 11.65 23.50 -12.00
CA GLY A 151 13.11 23.35 -11.90
C GLY A 151 13.71 22.40 -12.95
N PRO A 152 15.02 22.51 -13.25
CA PRO A 152 15.70 21.64 -14.20
C PRO A 152 15.65 20.16 -13.81
N GLU A 153 15.57 19.85 -12.52
CA GLU A 153 15.46 18.49 -12.00
C GLU A 153 14.19 17.75 -12.44
N TRP A 154 13.16 18.50 -12.87
CA TRP A 154 11.89 17.93 -13.36
C TRP A 154 11.82 17.84 -14.88
N GLN A 155 12.79 18.41 -15.63
CA GLN A 155 12.73 18.48 -17.09
C GLN A 155 12.60 17.11 -17.75
N GLU A 156 13.40 16.12 -17.32
CA GLU A 156 13.34 14.77 -17.88
C GLU A 156 11.94 14.14 -17.75
N LEU A 157 11.25 14.39 -16.63
CA LEU A 157 9.89 13.89 -16.42
C LEU A 157 8.86 14.63 -17.29
N MET A 158 9.09 15.92 -17.54
CA MET A 158 8.21 16.82 -18.28
C MET A 158 8.39 16.76 -19.80
N GLU A 159 9.53 16.28 -20.29
CA GLU A 159 9.80 16.11 -21.73
C GLU A 159 8.98 14.97 -22.34
N GLU A 160 8.54 15.16 -23.59
CA GLU A 160 7.87 14.12 -24.39
C GLU A 160 8.80 12.92 -24.58
N SER A 161 8.29 11.70 -24.34
CA SER A 161 9.04 10.49 -24.68
C SER A 161 9.25 10.47 -26.19
N SER A 162 10.50 10.50 -26.66
CA SER A 162 10.84 10.45 -28.09
C SER A 162 10.54 9.09 -28.75
N SER A 163 10.12 8.10 -27.97
CA SER A 163 9.74 6.77 -28.45
C SER A 163 8.21 6.67 -28.57
N PRO A 164 7.67 6.39 -29.76
CA PRO A 164 6.25 6.08 -29.91
C PRO A 164 5.93 4.82 -29.09
N LEU A 165 4.85 4.85 -28.29
CA LEU A 165 4.24 3.73 -27.53
C LEU A 165 3.70 2.61 -28.47
N THR A 166 4.54 2.14 -29.38
CA THR A 166 4.22 1.28 -30.53
C THR A 166 4.52 -0.19 -30.26
N SER A 167 5.31 -0.50 -29.23
CA SER A 167 5.46 -1.85 -28.69
C SER A 167 4.63 -2.00 -27.41
N ASP A 168 4.04 -3.18 -27.20
CA ASP A 168 3.42 -3.59 -25.93
C ASP A 168 4.47 -3.81 -24.80
N GLU A 169 5.68 -3.28 -24.96
CA GLU A 169 6.74 -3.38 -23.96
C GLU A 169 6.59 -2.24 -22.95
N ASP A 170 6.56 -2.57 -21.65
CA ASP A 170 6.41 -1.66 -20.49
C ASP A 170 7.52 -0.56 -20.39
N ILE A 171 8.41 -0.43 -21.37
CA ILE A 171 9.71 0.30 -21.31
C ILE A 171 9.56 1.83 -21.34
N ASP A 172 8.49 2.37 -21.95
CA ASP A 172 8.34 3.82 -22.15
C ASP A 172 7.52 4.55 -21.06
N ARG A 173 6.98 3.82 -20.08
CA ARG A 173 6.18 4.45 -19.00
C ARG A 173 7.09 4.98 -17.88
N ARG A 174 6.77 6.17 -17.36
CA ARG A 174 7.45 6.75 -16.19
C ARG A 174 6.55 6.64 -14.96
N PHE A 175 7.11 6.08 -13.89
CA PHE A 175 6.45 5.96 -12.59
C PHE A 175 7.07 6.94 -11.58
N VAL A 176 6.23 7.68 -10.88
CA VAL A 176 6.63 8.58 -9.79
C VAL A 176 5.88 8.18 -8.53
N LEU A 177 6.61 7.70 -7.52
CA LEU A 177 6.03 7.30 -6.24
C LEU A 177 6.29 8.41 -5.21
N MET A 178 5.22 8.96 -4.63
CA MET A 178 5.30 10.05 -3.65
C MET A 178 5.19 9.50 -2.23
N GLY A 179 6.34 9.36 -1.56
CA GLY A 179 6.45 8.89 -0.19
C GLY A 179 6.73 10.01 0.82
N GLY A 180 6.27 9.84 2.06
CA GLY A 180 6.61 10.72 3.18
C GLY A 180 5.81 10.42 4.45
N LYS A 181 6.01 11.23 5.49
CA LYS A 181 5.22 11.14 6.74
C LYS A 181 3.75 11.54 6.50
N GLY A 182 2.86 11.21 7.44
CA GLY A 182 1.48 11.70 7.41
C GLY A 182 1.43 13.22 7.58
N GLY A 183 0.50 13.90 6.89
CA GLY A 183 0.24 15.33 7.06
C GLY A 183 1.23 16.31 6.41
N VAL A 184 2.22 15.85 5.64
CA VAL A 184 3.22 16.73 4.99
C VAL A 184 2.77 17.30 3.63
N GLY A 185 1.56 16.99 3.16
CA GLY A 185 1.06 17.44 1.85
C GLY A 185 1.42 16.53 0.66
N LYS A 186 1.59 15.23 0.88
CA LYS A 186 1.90 14.24 -0.19
C LYS A 186 0.85 14.26 -1.29
N THR A 187 -0.43 14.13 -0.92
CA THR A 187 -1.55 14.08 -1.85
C THR A 187 -1.70 15.38 -2.65
N SER A 188 -1.52 16.54 -2.03
CA SER A 188 -1.50 17.82 -2.75
C SER A 188 -0.32 17.88 -3.74
N SER A 189 0.85 17.40 -3.34
CA SER A 189 2.05 17.40 -4.20
C SER A 189 1.95 16.40 -5.35
N SER A 190 1.46 15.19 -5.11
CA SER A 190 1.24 14.15 -6.13
C SER A 190 0.15 14.58 -7.11
N SER A 191 -0.97 15.10 -6.62
CA SER A 191 -2.05 15.65 -7.45
C SER A 191 -1.59 16.83 -8.29
N SER A 192 -0.80 17.74 -7.70
CA SER A 192 -0.23 18.89 -8.41
C SER A 192 0.75 18.44 -9.51
N LEU A 193 1.58 17.44 -9.24
CA LEU A 193 2.49 16.88 -10.23
C LEU A 193 1.71 16.25 -11.39
N ALA A 194 0.69 15.46 -11.09
CA ALA A 194 -0.13 14.80 -12.11
C ALA A 194 -0.89 15.80 -13.00
N VAL A 195 -1.45 16.86 -12.40
CA VAL A 195 -2.06 17.98 -13.14
C VAL A 195 -1.03 18.67 -14.03
N THR A 196 0.19 18.88 -13.54
CA THR A 196 1.27 19.52 -14.31
C THR A 196 1.69 18.67 -15.51
N LEU A 197 1.83 17.36 -15.33
CA LEU A 197 2.18 16.43 -16.41
C LEU A 197 1.10 16.40 -17.50
N ALA A 198 -0.17 16.31 -17.11
CA ALA A 198 -1.28 16.36 -18.06
C ALA A 198 -1.36 17.69 -18.82
N ALA A 199 -1.16 18.82 -18.12
CA ALA A 199 -1.11 20.15 -18.74
C ALA A 199 0.05 20.32 -19.75
N LYS A 200 1.13 19.54 -19.57
CA LYS A 200 2.28 19.47 -20.49
C LYS A 200 2.05 18.54 -21.69
N GLY A 201 0.94 17.82 -21.76
CA GLY A 201 0.57 16.97 -22.90
C GLY A 201 0.65 15.47 -22.66
N HIS A 202 1.04 15.05 -21.46
CA HIS A 202 1.21 13.62 -21.13
C HIS A 202 -0.12 12.95 -20.77
N ASN A 203 -0.29 11.69 -21.18
CA ASN A 203 -1.41 10.88 -20.74
C ASN A 203 -1.12 10.33 -19.35
N THR A 204 -1.63 11.03 -18.35
CA THR A 204 -1.28 10.82 -16.96
C THR A 204 -2.38 10.08 -16.22
N VAL A 205 -1.98 9.17 -15.34
CA VAL A 205 -2.86 8.62 -14.30
C VAL A 205 -2.26 8.88 -12.93
N ILE A 206 -3.09 9.35 -12.00
CA ILE A 206 -2.77 9.39 -10.58
C ILE A 206 -3.56 8.30 -9.85
N VAL A 207 -2.86 7.53 -9.03
CA VAL A 207 -3.47 6.49 -8.20
C VAL A 207 -3.13 6.74 -6.75
N SER A 208 -4.15 6.79 -5.89
CA SER A 208 -3.96 6.80 -4.45
C SER A 208 -4.16 5.43 -3.86
N THR A 209 -3.24 5.06 -2.99
CA THR A 209 -3.32 3.89 -2.10
C THR A 209 -3.57 4.31 -0.65
N ASP A 210 -3.89 5.59 -0.42
CA ASP A 210 -4.19 6.12 0.91
C ASP A 210 -5.65 5.83 1.28
N PRO A 211 -5.93 5.04 2.33
CA PRO A 211 -7.29 4.69 2.72
C PRO A 211 -8.11 5.89 3.25
N ALA A 212 -7.49 7.05 3.49
CA ALA A 212 -8.15 8.24 4.02
C ALA A 212 -8.97 9.04 2.98
N HIS A 213 -9.11 8.55 1.74
CA HIS A 213 -9.78 9.22 0.63
C HIS A 213 -9.28 10.63 0.30
N SER A 214 -7.98 10.86 0.53
CA SER A 214 -7.35 12.18 0.41
C SER A 214 -7.30 12.72 -1.03
N LEU A 215 -7.32 11.84 -2.04
CA LEU A 215 -7.15 12.22 -3.45
C LEU A 215 -8.42 12.85 -4.02
N GLY A 216 -9.59 12.27 -3.75
CA GLY A 216 -10.88 12.87 -4.11
C GLY A 216 -11.06 14.27 -3.51
N ASP A 217 -10.68 14.44 -2.22
CA ASP A 217 -10.71 15.73 -1.54
C ASP A 217 -9.76 16.76 -2.20
N ALA A 218 -8.54 16.34 -2.56
CA ALA A 218 -7.54 17.22 -3.22
C ALA A 218 -7.95 17.63 -4.64
N LEU A 219 -8.56 16.73 -5.42
CA LEU A 219 -9.05 17.01 -6.77
C LEU A 219 -10.45 17.64 -6.80
N GLN A 220 -11.16 17.65 -5.66
CA GLN A 220 -12.57 18.03 -5.52
C GLN A 220 -13.49 17.22 -6.43
N MET A 221 -13.31 15.90 -6.43
CA MET A 221 -14.12 14.97 -7.19
C MET A 221 -14.46 13.71 -6.38
N ASP A 222 -15.56 13.05 -6.74
CA ASP A 222 -15.95 11.80 -6.13
C ASP A 222 -15.22 10.62 -6.79
N LEU A 223 -14.31 9.99 -6.03
CA LEU A 223 -13.57 8.78 -6.44
C LEU A 223 -14.03 7.53 -5.69
N SER A 224 -15.14 7.61 -4.96
CA SER A 224 -15.65 6.49 -4.13
C SER A 224 -16.07 5.26 -4.93
N SER A 225 -16.19 5.39 -6.26
CA SER A 225 -16.56 4.29 -7.16
C SER A 225 -15.46 3.22 -7.30
N GLY A 226 -14.22 3.52 -6.87
CA GLY A 226 -13.06 2.64 -7.05
C GLY A 226 -12.68 2.41 -8.52
N LYS A 227 -13.21 3.26 -9.41
CA LYS A 227 -13.00 3.23 -10.86
C LYS A 227 -12.14 4.41 -11.29
N LEU A 228 -11.59 4.26 -12.49
CA LEU A 228 -10.78 5.27 -13.12
C LEU A 228 -11.69 6.40 -13.64
N GLU A 229 -11.53 7.61 -13.12
CA GLU A 229 -12.34 8.78 -13.47
C GLU A 229 -11.50 9.86 -14.15
N GLU A 230 -12.02 10.49 -15.20
CA GLU A 230 -11.30 11.54 -15.93
C GLU A 230 -11.37 12.88 -15.18
N VAL A 231 -10.22 13.48 -14.90
CA VAL A 231 -10.12 14.79 -14.26
C VAL A 231 -10.35 15.88 -15.30
N GLN A 232 -11.41 16.65 -15.12
CA GLN A 232 -11.78 17.74 -16.04
C GLN A 232 -11.10 19.07 -15.67
N GLY A 233 -11.08 20.01 -16.62
CA GLY A 233 -10.63 21.38 -16.35
C GLY A 233 -9.12 21.52 -16.21
N ILE A 234 -8.34 20.65 -16.86
CA ILE A 234 -6.90 20.80 -16.99
C ILE A 234 -6.64 21.88 -18.05
N TYR A 235 -5.95 22.94 -17.67
CA TYR A 235 -5.60 24.04 -18.56
C TYR A 235 -4.13 23.93 -18.94
N GLY A 236 -3.84 23.80 -20.22
CA GLY A 236 -2.48 23.67 -20.75
C GLY A 236 -2.45 23.72 -22.27
N ASN A 237 -1.26 23.88 -22.84
CA ASN A 237 -1.06 23.88 -24.30
C ASN A 237 -0.93 22.46 -24.88
N GLY A 238 -0.80 21.44 -24.01
CA GLY A 238 -0.72 20.05 -24.40
C GLY A 238 -2.10 19.39 -24.54
N ALA A 239 -2.20 18.36 -25.37
CA ALA A 239 -3.42 17.57 -25.56
C ALA A 239 -3.55 16.38 -24.58
N GLY A 240 -2.88 16.47 -23.42
CA GLY A 240 -2.80 15.40 -22.44
C GLY A 240 -4.09 15.24 -21.64
N CYS A 241 -4.27 14.07 -21.04
CA CYS A 241 -5.39 13.78 -20.14
C CYS A 241 -4.88 13.37 -18.76
N LEU A 242 -5.69 13.62 -17.72
CA LEU A 242 -5.46 13.07 -16.38
C LEU A 242 -6.63 12.20 -15.99
N TYR A 243 -6.33 11.01 -15.50
CA TYR A 243 -7.29 10.14 -14.84
C TYR A 243 -6.87 9.91 -13.40
N ALA A 244 -7.85 9.79 -12.52
CA ALA A 244 -7.64 9.54 -11.10
C ALA A 244 -8.29 8.22 -10.69
N LEU A 245 -7.63 7.52 -9.78
CA LEU A 245 -8.14 6.30 -9.17
C LEU A 245 -7.81 6.31 -7.68
N GLU A 246 -8.81 6.04 -6.85
CA GLU A 246 -8.61 5.61 -5.49
C GLU A 246 -8.82 4.10 -5.41
N VAL A 247 -7.81 3.39 -4.90
CA VAL A 247 -7.94 1.96 -4.72
C VAL A 247 -8.51 1.70 -3.33
N ASP A 248 -9.69 1.08 -3.29
CA ASP A 248 -10.16 0.40 -2.08
C ASP A 248 -9.25 -0.81 -1.83
N THR A 249 -8.38 -0.67 -0.84
CA THR A 249 -7.41 -1.71 -0.47
C THR A 249 -8.08 -2.94 0.11
N ASP A 250 -9.22 -2.79 0.81
CA ASP A 250 -9.93 -3.89 1.45
C ASP A 250 -10.62 -4.78 0.41
N GLU A 251 -11.29 -4.17 -0.57
CA GLU A 251 -11.89 -4.90 -1.70
C GLU A 251 -10.81 -5.60 -2.53
N ALA A 252 -9.71 -4.91 -2.82
CA ALA A 252 -8.66 -5.46 -3.68
C ALA A 252 -7.92 -6.64 -3.00
N VAL A 253 -7.62 -6.53 -1.70
CA VAL A 253 -7.04 -7.65 -0.93
C VAL A 253 -8.01 -8.82 -0.86
N LYS A 254 -9.31 -8.56 -0.72
CA LYS A 254 -10.33 -9.61 -0.75
C LYS A 254 -10.37 -10.33 -2.10
N GLU A 255 -10.39 -9.62 -3.21
CA GLU A 255 -10.33 -10.20 -4.55
C GLU A 255 -9.05 -11.04 -4.76
N PHE A 256 -7.90 -10.54 -4.31
CA PHE A 256 -6.64 -11.28 -4.35
C PHE A 256 -6.71 -12.56 -3.53
N LYS A 257 -7.20 -12.50 -2.29
CA LYS A 257 -7.40 -13.67 -1.43
C LYS A 257 -8.33 -14.70 -2.08
N GLU A 258 -9.45 -14.27 -2.64
CA GLU A 258 -10.41 -15.14 -3.33
C GLU A 258 -9.77 -15.82 -4.55
N ALA A 259 -8.98 -15.09 -5.35
CA ALA A 259 -8.27 -15.64 -6.50
C ALA A 259 -7.25 -16.73 -6.08
N VAL A 260 -6.47 -16.47 -5.02
CA VAL A 260 -5.47 -17.43 -4.55
C VAL A 260 -6.13 -18.62 -3.84
N GLN A 261 -7.14 -18.40 -3.00
CA GLN A 261 -7.94 -19.48 -2.39
C GLN A 261 -8.59 -20.35 -3.46
N GLY A 262 -9.09 -19.76 -4.56
CA GLY A 262 -9.59 -20.48 -5.72
C GLY A 262 -8.54 -21.39 -6.36
N LEU A 263 -7.31 -20.90 -6.54
CA LEU A 263 -6.19 -21.71 -7.03
C LEU A 263 -5.86 -22.87 -6.07
N VAL A 264 -5.74 -22.60 -4.76
CA VAL A 264 -5.47 -23.61 -3.73
C VAL A 264 -6.57 -24.68 -3.71
N GLN A 265 -7.84 -24.27 -3.79
CA GLN A 265 -8.98 -25.18 -3.81
C GLN A 265 -8.99 -26.07 -5.06
N GLN A 266 -8.60 -25.54 -6.22
CA GLN A 266 -8.43 -26.35 -7.44
C GLN A 266 -7.35 -27.42 -7.26
N PHE A 267 -6.24 -27.09 -6.58
CA PHE A 267 -5.20 -28.07 -6.24
C PHE A 267 -5.70 -29.11 -5.24
N LYS A 268 -6.41 -28.70 -4.17
CA LYS A 268 -7.02 -29.62 -3.19
C LYS A 268 -7.98 -30.60 -3.88
N ASN A 269 -8.87 -30.11 -4.75
CA ASN A 269 -9.83 -30.94 -5.48
C ASN A 269 -9.15 -31.95 -6.43
N LYS A 270 -8.05 -31.55 -7.09
CA LYS A 270 -7.26 -32.46 -7.95
C LYS A 270 -6.50 -33.51 -7.14
N ALA A 271 -5.95 -33.13 -5.99
CA ALA A 271 -5.25 -34.05 -5.09
C ALA A 271 -6.21 -35.05 -4.43
N SER A 272 -7.41 -34.61 -4.00
CA SER A 272 -8.44 -35.49 -3.44
C SER A 272 -9.06 -36.43 -4.50
N GLY A 273 -9.21 -35.97 -5.75
CA GLY A 273 -9.67 -36.79 -6.86
C GLY A 273 -8.68 -37.91 -7.26
N ALA A 274 -7.38 -37.72 -7.02
CA ALA A 274 -6.37 -38.76 -7.18
C ALA A 274 -6.34 -39.76 -6.01
N GLY A 275 -6.81 -39.38 -4.82
CA GLY A 275 -6.76 -40.19 -3.60
C GLY A 275 -7.84 -41.29 -3.51
N ASP A 276 -8.98 -41.16 -4.20
CA ASP A 276 -10.07 -42.12 -4.08
C ASP A 276 -9.83 -43.45 -4.85
N SER A 277 -8.73 -43.55 -5.62
CA SER A 277 -8.23 -44.81 -6.19
C SER A 277 -7.14 -45.49 -5.35
N ALA A 278 -6.74 -44.92 -4.21
CA ALA A 278 -5.55 -45.36 -3.45
C ALA A 278 -5.84 -45.73 -1.98
N LYS A 279 -7.03 -46.25 -1.66
CA LYS A 279 -7.44 -46.67 -0.31
C LYS A 279 -6.72 -47.91 0.27
N GLY A 280 -5.50 -48.26 -0.20
CA GLY A 280 -4.84 -49.51 0.22
C GLY A 280 -3.30 -49.57 0.21
N GLY A 281 -2.55 -48.49 -0.01
CA GLY A 281 -1.09 -48.55 -0.09
C GLY A 281 -0.39 -47.29 0.45
N SER A 282 0.95 -47.34 0.58
CA SER A 282 1.83 -46.33 1.21
C SER A 282 1.81 -44.90 0.63
N GLY A 283 0.80 -44.52 -0.16
CA GLY A 283 0.58 -43.18 -0.72
C GLY A 283 -0.13 -42.20 0.22
N GLY A 284 -0.73 -42.68 1.32
CA GLY A 284 -1.45 -41.81 2.28
C GLY A 284 -0.56 -40.77 2.99
N GLY A 285 0.72 -41.09 3.22
CA GLY A 285 1.67 -40.16 3.83
C GLY A 285 2.00 -38.98 2.92
N MET A 286 2.05 -39.20 1.60
CA MET A 286 2.34 -38.14 0.63
C MET A 286 1.11 -37.26 0.36
N ALA A 287 -0.09 -37.84 0.39
CA ALA A 287 -1.33 -37.06 0.30
C ALA A 287 -1.52 -36.16 1.52
N ASN A 288 -1.23 -36.66 2.73
CA ASN A 288 -1.27 -35.85 3.95
C ASN A 288 -0.22 -34.73 3.92
N SER A 289 1.02 -34.99 3.50
CA SER A 289 2.05 -33.94 3.43
C SER A 289 1.71 -32.84 2.41
N LEU A 290 1.00 -33.20 1.32
CA LEU A 290 0.51 -32.24 0.34
C LEU A 290 -0.67 -31.41 0.87
N MET A 291 -1.57 -32.02 1.65
CA MET A 291 -2.65 -31.28 2.29
C MET A 291 -2.13 -30.29 3.33
N GLU A 292 -1.14 -30.70 4.13
CA GLU A 292 -0.48 -29.85 5.13
C GLU A 292 0.24 -28.66 4.48
N GLU A 293 1.01 -28.88 3.39
CA GLU A 293 1.65 -27.78 2.63
C GLU A 293 0.62 -26.82 1.98
N LEU A 294 -0.54 -27.33 1.56
CA LEU A 294 -1.62 -26.51 0.99
C LEU A 294 -2.38 -25.71 2.06
N GLU A 295 -2.48 -26.24 3.28
CA GLU A 295 -3.03 -25.51 4.44
C GLU A 295 -2.05 -24.43 4.91
N ASP A 296 -0.76 -24.73 5.02
CA ASP A 296 0.27 -23.74 5.32
C ASP A 296 0.29 -22.58 4.31
N LEU A 297 0.12 -22.87 3.02
CA LEU A 297 0.01 -21.85 1.98
C LEU A 297 -1.23 -20.96 2.17
N SER A 298 -2.36 -21.55 2.56
CA SER A 298 -3.60 -20.83 2.84
C SER A 298 -3.44 -19.91 4.06
N ASP A 299 -2.82 -20.40 5.13
CA ASP A 299 -2.64 -19.66 6.38
C ASP A 299 -1.69 -18.46 6.21
N VAL A 300 -0.63 -18.60 5.40
CA VAL A 300 0.29 -17.50 5.04
C VAL A 300 -0.41 -16.41 4.23
N LEU A 301 -1.44 -16.73 3.44
CA LEU A 301 -2.23 -15.75 2.69
C LEU A 301 -3.30 -15.08 3.56
N ASP A 302 -3.90 -15.83 4.48
CA ASP A 302 -4.91 -15.30 5.40
C ASP A 302 -4.28 -14.28 6.36
N THR A 303 -3.02 -14.50 6.74
CA THR A 303 -2.15 -13.50 7.39
C THR A 303 -1.44 -12.64 6.33
N ALA A 304 -2.22 -11.80 5.64
CA ALA A 304 -1.72 -10.88 4.63
C ALA A 304 -0.45 -10.14 5.13
N PRO A 305 0.70 -10.26 4.44
CA PRO A 305 1.91 -9.60 4.90
C PRO A 305 1.69 -8.08 4.93
N PRO A 306 2.31 -7.37 5.89
CA PRO A 306 2.18 -5.92 5.95
C PRO A 306 2.73 -5.29 4.66
N GLY A 307 1.94 -4.45 3.99
CA GLY A 307 2.28 -3.87 2.68
C GLY A 307 1.53 -4.49 1.48
N THR A 308 0.61 -5.43 1.74
CA THR A 308 -0.24 -6.05 0.70
C THR A 308 -1.22 -5.06 0.09
N ASP A 309 -1.82 -4.20 0.91
CA ASP A 309 -2.75 -3.15 0.52
C ASP A 309 -2.18 -2.25 -0.59
N GLU A 310 -0.97 -1.73 -0.40
CA GLU A 310 -0.30 -0.86 -1.38
C GLU A 310 0.12 -1.61 -2.66
N MET A 311 0.37 -2.91 -2.56
CA MET A 311 0.79 -3.74 -3.70
C MET A 311 -0.37 -4.19 -4.57
N VAL A 312 -1.50 -4.57 -3.98
CA VAL A 312 -2.70 -4.86 -4.78
C VAL A 312 -3.14 -3.60 -5.52
N ALA A 313 -3.02 -2.44 -4.86
CA ALA A 313 -3.22 -1.16 -5.53
C ALA A 313 -2.25 -0.95 -6.70
N LEU A 314 -0.94 -1.17 -6.50
CA LEU A 314 0.06 -1.08 -7.58
C LEU A 314 -0.19 -2.08 -8.72
N ALA A 315 -0.59 -3.31 -8.42
CA ALA A 315 -0.93 -4.33 -9.41
C ALA A 315 -2.15 -3.91 -10.24
N LYS A 316 -3.19 -3.36 -9.59
CA LYS A 316 -4.35 -2.78 -10.27
C LYS A 316 -3.93 -1.61 -11.17
N VAL A 317 -2.97 -0.78 -10.76
CA VAL A 317 -2.38 0.25 -11.63
C VAL A 317 -1.73 -0.37 -12.87
N ILE A 318 -0.89 -1.40 -12.69
CA ILE A 318 -0.23 -2.08 -13.80
C ILE A 318 -1.28 -2.66 -14.77
N ASP A 319 -2.31 -3.34 -14.27
CA ASP A 319 -3.36 -3.93 -15.10
C ASP A 319 -4.19 -2.87 -15.84
N LEU A 320 -4.51 -1.75 -15.19
CA LEU A 320 -5.17 -0.61 -15.83
C LEU A 320 -4.30 0.02 -16.93
N THR A 321 -2.98 0.12 -16.71
CA THR A 321 -2.05 0.66 -17.72
C THR A 321 -1.85 -0.27 -18.92
N ARG A 322 -2.19 -1.57 -18.79
CA ARG A 322 -2.13 -2.58 -19.86
C ARG A 322 -3.40 -2.65 -20.72
N GLY A 323 -4.40 -1.80 -20.49
CA GLY A 323 -5.51 -1.56 -21.43
C GLY A 323 -6.64 -2.58 -21.41
N SER A 324 -6.93 -3.20 -20.25
CA SER A 324 -7.90 -4.31 -20.16
C SER A 324 -9.21 -4.00 -19.41
N ALA A 325 -9.54 -2.73 -19.13
CA ALA A 325 -10.82 -2.41 -18.46
C ALA A 325 -12.02 -2.49 -19.45
N PRO A 326 -13.02 -3.36 -19.23
CA PRO A 326 -14.18 -3.47 -20.11
C PRO A 326 -15.03 -2.18 -20.07
N GLY A 327 -15.22 -1.53 -21.21
CA GLY A 327 -16.17 -0.41 -21.36
C GLY A 327 -15.61 1.01 -21.22
N GLN A 328 -14.30 1.18 -21.03
CA GLN A 328 -13.64 2.50 -21.04
C GLN A 328 -12.82 2.72 -22.32
N LYS A 329 -12.64 3.98 -22.73
CA LYS A 329 -11.72 4.34 -23.82
C LYS A 329 -10.35 3.76 -23.49
N ASN A 330 -9.73 3.12 -24.49
CA ASN A 330 -8.42 2.49 -24.37
C ASN A 330 -7.32 3.59 -24.33
N VAL A 331 -7.25 4.33 -23.22
CA VAL A 331 -6.26 5.39 -23.02
C VAL A 331 -4.97 4.72 -22.54
N LYS A 332 -3.90 4.83 -23.33
CA LYS A 332 -2.56 4.40 -22.92
C LYS A 332 -1.92 5.53 -22.12
N PHE A 333 -1.66 5.26 -20.84
CA PHE A 333 -0.95 6.18 -19.95
C PHE A 333 0.57 6.04 -20.10
N ASP A 334 1.28 7.17 -20.15
CA ASP A 334 2.74 7.27 -20.25
C ASP A 334 3.38 7.83 -18.97
N ARG A 335 2.58 8.48 -18.12
CA ARG A 335 2.98 9.00 -16.80
C ARG A 335 2.06 8.43 -15.73
N ILE A 336 2.66 7.84 -14.71
CA ILE A 336 1.95 7.24 -13.58
C ILE A 336 2.47 7.88 -12.31
N VAL A 337 1.58 8.57 -11.59
CA VAL A 337 1.86 9.14 -10.27
C VAL A 337 1.17 8.28 -9.22
N VAL A 338 1.90 7.81 -8.23
CA VAL A 338 1.37 7.00 -7.14
C VAL A 338 1.46 7.79 -5.84
N ASP A 339 0.30 8.12 -5.27
CA ASP A 339 0.15 8.74 -3.96
C ASP A 339 0.10 7.64 -2.90
N THR A 340 1.18 7.46 -2.13
CA THR A 340 1.28 6.35 -1.18
C THR A 340 0.78 6.73 0.21
N ALA A 341 0.30 5.73 0.95
CA ALA A 341 0.13 5.80 2.40
C ALA A 341 1.46 6.19 3.12
N PRO A 342 1.44 6.60 4.41
CA PRO A 342 2.64 7.04 5.13
C PRO A 342 3.81 6.05 5.10
N THR A 343 5.05 6.56 5.00
CA THR A 343 6.34 5.89 4.72
C THR A 343 6.67 4.55 5.38
N GLY A 344 6.02 4.18 6.49
CA GLY A 344 6.29 2.90 7.16
C GLY A 344 5.91 1.68 6.32
N HIS A 345 5.00 1.86 5.34
CA HIS A 345 4.49 0.77 4.51
C HIS A 345 5.19 0.67 3.14
N THR A 346 5.66 1.80 2.57
CA THR A 346 6.27 1.83 1.22
C THR A 346 7.56 1.01 1.08
N LEU A 347 8.37 0.87 2.14
CA LEU A 347 9.57 0.02 2.09
C LEU A 347 9.24 -1.48 2.12
N ARG A 348 8.09 -1.87 2.70
CA ARG A 348 7.61 -3.25 2.70
C ARG A 348 7.10 -3.66 1.32
N LEU A 349 6.54 -2.70 0.57
CA LEU A 349 6.20 -2.86 -0.84
C LEU A 349 7.43 -3.29 -1.67
N LEU A 350 8.61 -2.68 -1.47
CA LEU A 350 9.82 -3.06 -2.23
C LEU A 350 10.31 -4.50 -1.97
N GLN A 351 9.90 -5.14 -0.87
CA GLN A 351 10.27 -6.51 -0.51
C GLN A 351 9.27 -7.57 -1.00
N PHE A 352 8.13 -7.15 -1.55
CA PHE A 352 7.06 -8.04 -1.98
C PHE A 352 7.37 -8.87 -3.25
N PRO A 353 8.14 -8.38 -4.25
CA PRO A 353 8.55 -9.23 -5.37
C PRO A 353 9.31 -10.47 -4.91
N ASP A 354 10.17 -10.32 -3.90
CA ASP A 354 10.89 -11.43 -3.28
C ASP A 354 9.92 -12.38 -2.57
N PHE A 355 8.94 -11.83 -1.83
CA PHE A 355 7.87 -12.63 -1.21
C PHE A 355 7.04 -13.41 -2.24
N LEU A 356 6.64 -12.79 -3.36
CA LEU A 356 5.92 -13.47 -4.44
C LEU A 356 6.77 -14.54 -5.11
N GLY A 357 8.06 -14.27 -5.32
CA GLY A 357 9.02 -15.26 -5.81
C GLY A 357 9.01 -16.50 -4.92
N ASP A 358 9.22 -16.30 -3.62
CA ASP A 358 9.19 -17.37 -2.62
C ASP A 358 7.84 -18.11 -2.60
N PHE A 359 6.73 -17.37 -2.69
CA PHE A 359 5.39 -17.93 -2.71
C PHE A 359 5.11 -18.78 -3.97
N PHE A 360 5.45 -18.26 -5.15
CA PHE A 360 5.30 -18.98 -6.41
C PHE A 360 6.22 -20.20 -6.50
N GLU A 361 7.45 -20.11 -5.99
CA GLU A 361 8.33 -21.27 -5.90
C GLU A 361 7.74 -22.40 -5.05
N ARG A 362 7.07 -22.07 -3.94
CA ARG A 362 6.35 -23.05 -3.12
C ARG A 362 5.17 -23.65 -3.88
N LEU A 363 4.38 -22.82 -4.57
CA LEU A 363 3.26 -23.25 -5.42
C LEU A 363 3.69 -24.19 -6.55
N ILE A 364 4.81 -23.87 -7.21
CA ILE A 364 5.41 -24.69 -8.28
C ILE A 364 5.87 -26.03 -7.71
N ARG A 365 6.51 -26.05 -6.53
CA ARG A 365 6.89 -27.30 -5.85
C ARG A 365 5.69 -28.19 -5.54
N VAL A 366 4.61 -27.60 -5.03
CA VAL A 366 3.35 -28.34 -4.76
C VAL A 366 2.76 -28.88 -6.06
N ARG A 367 2.68 -28.05 -7.11
CA ARG A 367 2.21 -28.47 -8.44
C ARG A 367 3.03 -29.63 -9.00
N ASP A 368 4.36 -29.56 -8.91
CA ASP A 368 5.26 -30.57 -9.47
C ASP A 368 5.19 -31.89 -8.70
N ARG A 369 4.99 -31.86 -7.37
CA ARG A 369 4.68 -33.05 -6.58
C ARG A 369 3.31 -33.64 -6.91
N VAL A 370 2.28 -32.80 -7.10
CA VAL A 370 0.95 -33.27 -7.52
C VAL A 370 1.03 -33.91 -8.90
N LYS A 371 1.76 -33.34 -9.86
CA LYS A 371 2.02 -33.96 -11.18
C LYS A 371 2.77 -35.29 -11.04
N GLY A 372 3.80 -35.35 -10.20
CA GLY A 372 4.55 -36.57 -9.91
C GLY A 372 3.71 -37.67 -9.27
N ALA A 373 2.75 -37.30 -8.40
CA ALA A 373 1.81 -38.22 -7.77
C ALA A 373 0.67 -38.67 -8.70
N MET A 374 0.27 -37.83 -9.66
CA MET A 374 -0.79 -38.13 -10.64
C MET A 374 -0.30 -38.84 -11.91
N GLY A 375 1.01 -38.93 -12.14
CA GLY A 375 1.59 -39.71 -13.23
C GLY A 375 1.10 -39.31 -14.63
N LEU A 376 1.43 -38.10 -15.08
CA LEU A 376 1.29 -37.70 -16.48
C LEU A 376 2.57 -37.00 -16.96
N PHE A 377 3.19 -37.59 -17.98
CA PHE A 377 4.05 -36.91 -18.95
C PHE A 377 3.31 -35.73 -19.59
#